data_AF-A0A956D5Z9-F1
#
_entry.id   AF-A0A956D5Z9-F1
#
_cell.length_a   1.000
_cell.length_b   1.000
_cell.length_c   1.000
_cell.angle_alpha   90.00
_cell.angle_beta   90.00
_cell.angle_gamma   90.00
#
_symmetry.space_group_name_H-M   'P 1'
#
loop_
_entity.id
_entity.type
_entity.pdbx_description
1 polymer ?
#
loop_
_entity_poly.entity_id
_entity_poly.type
_entity_poly.pdbx_seq_one_letter_code
_entity_poly.pdbx_strand_id
1 'polypeptide(L)'
;MDEGQPPDPPDDRPSFELPLPPGMKPLEEPSRARSAEPMHEPSPPPRAVPALPPQPVAPNELELEAPHDLPGLELEPVSRPRRAPSVAPSAAPEAEPPSASAQEPPHVRAMAWARAHPRVVVLVVLTLLALWHAWEPSERWPRGVALNDEPEQETIESPQVHAFGDYHLVPRATYRLRARVLSRERYHLGRESELSSYDLALGWGVMSRQEVLDALDIR
;
A
#
# COMPACT_ATOMS: atom_id res chain seq x y z
N MET A 1 37.70 46.58 45.46
CA MET A 1 38.72 45.77 44.78
C MET A 1 37.95 44.65 44.13
N ASP A 2 37.92 44.67 42.81
CA ASP A 2 36.96 44.02 41.92
C ASP A 2 37.44 42.58 41.61
N GLU A 3 36.60 41.58 41.86
CA GLU A 3 36.91 40.18 41.54
C GLU A 3 36.69 39.95 40.04
N GLY A 4 37.80 39.72 39.32
CA GLY A 4 37.79 39.55 37.87
C GLY A 4 37.07 38.27 37.42
N GLN A 5 36.09 38.46 36.54
CA GLN A 5 35.42 37.43 35.75
C GLN A 5 36.45 36.58 34.97
N PRO A 6 36.36 35.23 34.95
CA PRO A 6 37.24 34.40 34.13
C PRO A 6 37.01 34.66 32.63
N PRO A 7 38.06 34.59 31.80
CA PRO A 7 37.96 34.87 30.37
C PRO A 7 37.10 33.83 29.64
N ASP A 8 36.24 34.31 28.73
CA ASP A 8 35.41 33.48 27.87
C ASP A 8 36.28 32.56 26.97
N PRO A 9 35.85 31.31 26.72
CA PRO A 9 36.56 30.42 25.81
C PRO A 9 36.47 30.94 24.36
N PRO A 10 37.52 30.75 23.54
CA PRO A 10 37.52 31.17 22.15
C PRO A 10 36.44 30.41 21.35
N ASP A 11 35.54 31.17 20.70
CA ASP A 11 34.48 30.65 19.82
C ASP A 11 35.08 30.25 18.46
N ASP A 12 35.81 29.14 18.43
CA ASP A 12 36.38 28.53 17.21
C ASP A 12 35.34 27.70 16.44
N ARG A 13 34.11 28.21 16.29
CA ARG A 13 33.12 27.59 15.41
C ARG A 13 33.31 28.13 13.99
N PRO A 14 33.59 27.28 12.98
CA PRO A 14 33.67 27.74 11.59
C PRO A 14 32.30 28.24 11.15
N SER A 15 32.18 29.55 10.99
CA SER A 15 31.00 30.22 10.44
C SER A 15 30.94 29.95 8.94
N PHE A 16 30.10 29.00 8.53
CA PHE A 16 29.85 28.71 7.13
C PHE A 16 28.69 29.60 6.64
N GLU A 17 28.98 30.87 6.36
CA GLU A 17 28.03 31.74 5.65
C GLU A 17 28.07 31.37 4.16
N LEU A 18 27.03 30.69 3.68
CA LEU A 18 26.82 30.49 2.25
C LEU A 18 26.56 31.87 1.61
N PRO A 19 27.32 32.27 0.58
CA PRO A 19 27.06 33.53 -0.11
C PRO A 19 25.67 33.48 -0.76
N LEU A 20 24.81 34.43 -0.39
CA LEU A 20 23.49 34.58 -0.99
C LEU A 20 23.62 34.91 -2.49
N PRO A 21 22.82 34.28 -3.37
CA PRO A 21 22.81 34.62 -4.78
C PRO A 21 22.34 36.07 -5.00
N PRO A 22 22.83 36.75 -6.05
CA PRO A 22 22.53 38.16 -6.28
C PRO A 22 21.02 38.38 -6.45
N GLY A 23 20.44 39.24 -5.60
CA GLY A 23 19.02 39.61 -5.62
C GLY A 23 18.16 39.02 -4.49
N MET A 24 18.70 38.15 -3.63
CA MET A 24 17.98 37.68 -2.44
C MET A 24 18.34 38.50 -1.21
N LYS A 25 17.33 39.02 -0.50
CA LYS A 25 17.51 39.59 0.84
C LYS A 25 17.58 38.45 1.85
N PRO A 26 18.41 38.55 2.91
CA PRO A 26 18.36 37.61 4.02
C PRO A 26 16.94 37.55 4.58
N LEU A 27 16.44 36.34 4.85
CA LEU A 27 15.21 36.17 5.61
C LEU A 27 15.44 36.79 7.00
N GLU A 28 14.74 37.88 7.30
CA GLU A 28 14.68 38.36 8.68
C GLU A 28 14.03 37.27 9.52
N GLU A 29 14.82 36.65 10.37
CA GLU A 29 14.34 35.76 11.41
C GLU A 29 13.41 36.59 12.31
N PRO A 30 12.11 36.23 12.46
CA PRO A 30 11.22 36.96 13.33
C PRO A 30 11.70 36.82 14.76
N SER A 31 12.47 37.83 15.18
CA SER A 31 12.95 38.12 16.51
C SER A 31 11.92 37.71 17.56
N ARG A 32 12.29 36.70 18.36
CA ARG A 32 12.48 36.65 19.83
C ARG A 32 11.63 37.54 20.76
N ALA A 33 10.61 38.23 20.27
CA ALA A 33 9.72 39.11 21.01
C ALA A 33 8.35 38.45 21.17
N ARG A 34 8.33 37.29 21.84
CA ARG A 34 7.14 36.84 22.58
C ARG A 34 7.56 36.59 24.03
N SER A 35 8.14 37.61 24.65
CA SER A 35 8.26 37.69 26.10
C SER A 35 6.87 37.97 26.69
N ALA A 36 6.44 37.05 27.55
CA ALA A 36 5.48 37.25 28.64
C ALA A 36 4.06 37.72 28.27
N GLU A 37 3.19 36.77 27.91
CA GLU A 37 1.78 36.85 28.31
C GLU A 37 1.57 36.05 29.61
N PRO A 38 0.81 36.57 30.59
CA PRO A 38 0.61 35.93 31.87
C PRO A 38 -0.37 34.74 31.76
N MET A 39 -0.06 33.69 32.53
CA MET A 39 -0.84 32.47 32.78
C MET A 39 -2.32 32.55 32.38
N HIS A 40 -2.67 31.86 31.30
CA HIS A 40 -4.03 31.32 31.18
C HIS A 40 -4.10 30.05 32.03
N GLU A 41 -5.05 30.05 32.94
CA GLU A 41 -5.41 28.99 33.86
C GLU A 41 -5.47 27.61 33.15
N PRO A 42 -4.96 26.53 33.76
CA PRO A 42 -5.01 25.21 33.14
C PRO A 42 -6.47 24.80 32.95
N SER A 43 -6.85 24.44 31.72
CA SER A 43 -8.16 23.85 31.43
C SER A 43 -8.38 22.62 32.33
N PRO A 44 -9.60 22.44 32.89
CA PRO A 44 -9.89 21.27 33.69
C PRO A 44 -9.72 19.99 32.85
N PRO A 45 -9.25 18.89 33.46
CA PRO A 45 -9.09 17.63 32.74
C PRO A 45 -10.44 17.19 32.16
N PRO A 46 -10.46 16.57 30.97
CA PRO A 46 -11.69 16.04 30.39
C PRO A 46 -12.33 15.06 31.38
N ARG A 47 -13.62 15.23 31.67
CA ARG A 47 -14.40 14.28 32.46
C ARG A 47 -14.20 12.89 31.87
N ALA A 48 -13.83 11.94 32.72
CA ALA A 48 -13.75 10.53 32.36
C ALA A 48 -15.09 10.09 31.75
N VAL A 49 -15.09 9.83 30.44
CA VAL A 49 -16.19 9.12 29.80
C VAL A 49 -16.13 7.69 30.32
N PRO A 50 -17.21 7.15 30.92
CA PRO A 50 -17.20 5.77 31.38
C PRO A 50 -16.90 4.87 30.18
N ALA A 51 -15.89 4.00 30.32
CA ALA A 51 -15.55 3.01 29.33
C ALA A 51 -16.80 2.16 29.06
N LEU A 52 -17.32 2.25 27.84
CA LEU A 52 -18.40 1.38 27.38
C LEU A 52 -17.85 -0.06 27.44
N PRO A 53 -18.53 -1.02 28.08
CA PRO A 53 -18.07 -2.40 28.12
C PRO A 53 -17.88 -2.91 26.68
N PRO A 54 -16.90 -3.80 26.43
CA PRO A 54 -16.71 -4.39 25.11
C PRO A 54 -18.01 -5.09 24.71
N GLN A 55 -18.66 -4.56 23.69
CA GLN A 55 -19.82 -5.21 23.10
C GLN A 55 -19.33 -6.54 22.51
N PRO A 56 -19.95 -7.68 22.85
CA PRO A 56 -19.56 -8.96 22.27
C PRO A 56 -19.79 -8.89 20.76
N VAL A 57 -18.71 -8.93 20.00
CA VAL A 57 -18.76 -9.15 18.56
C VAL A 57 -19.25 -10.59 18.38
N ALA A 58 -20.52 -10.74 17.99
CA ALA A 58 -21.05 -12.05 17.63
C ALA A 58 -20.16 -12.65 16.52
N PRO A 59 -19.81 -13.94 16.58
CA PRO A 59 -19.17 -14.59 15.46
C PRO A 59 -20.10 -14.46 14.25
N ASN A 60 -19.57 -13.97 13.13
CA ASN A 60 -20.26 -13.98 11.85
C ASN A 60 -20.49 -15.45 11.44
N GLU A 61 -21.57 -16.06 11.93
CA GLU A 61 -22.20 -17.16 11.22
C GLU A 61 -22.79 -16.56 9.95
N LEU A 62 -22.16 -16.85 8.81
CA LEU A 62 -22.84 -16.77 7.52
C LEU A 62 -23.95 -17.82 7.53
N GLU A 63 -25.09 -17.45 8.08
CA GLU A 63 -26.34 -18.17 7.88
C GLU A 63 -26.76 -17.90 6.43
N LEU A 64 -26.42 -18.84 5.54
CA LEU A 64 -26.96 -18.86 4.19
C LEU A 64 -28.46 -19.17 4.31
N GLU A 65 -29.28 -18.12 4.42
CA GLU A 65 -30.73 -18.23 4.23
C GLU A 65 -30.98 -18.69 2.79
N ALA A 66 -31.23 -19.99 2.62
CA ALA A 66 -31.84 -20.50 1.41
C ALA A 66 -33.24 -19.89 1.30
N PRO A 67 -33.64 -19.31 0.15
CA PRO A 67 -34.96 -18.72 0.02
C PRO A 67 -36.04 -19.80 0.13
N HIS A 68 -36.69 -19.85 1.29
CA HIS A 68 -37.96 -20.53 1.51
C HIS A 68 -39.08 -19.62 1.00
N ASP A 69 -39.40 -19.76 -0.29
CA ASP A 69 -40.74 -19.63 -0.87
C ASP A 69 -40.63 -19.38 -2.37
N LEU A 70 -40.60 -20.47 -3.14
CA LEU A 70 -41.07 -20.44 -4.52
C LEU A 70 -42.46 -21.09 -4.52
N PRO A 71 -43.54 -20.33 -4.74
CA PRO A 71 -44.87 -20.92 -4.86
C PRO A 71 -45.00 -21.57 -6.24
N GLY A 72 -45.38 -22.85 -6.26
CA GLY A 72 -46.01 -23.49 -7.40
C GLY A 72 -45.10 -23.84 -8.57
N LEU A 73 -44.38 -24.96 -8.46
CA LEU A 73 -44.04 -25.80 -9.61
C LEU A 73 -44.44 -27.24 -9.28
N GLU A 74 -45.74 -27.53 -9.44
CA GLU A 74 -46.19 -28.92 -9.64
C GLU A 74 -45.52 -29.45 -10.90
N LEU A 75 -44.63 -30.43 -10.73
CA LEU A 75 -44.07 -31.19 -11.83
C LEU A 75 -45.14 -32.16 -12.34
N GLU A 76 -45.94 -31.68 -13.30
CA GLU A 76 -46.80 -32.55 -14.10
C GLU A 76 -45.94 -33.65 -14.77
N PRO A 77 -46.24 -34.94 -14.57
CA PRO A 77 -45.51 -36.01 -15.24
C PRO A 77 -45.84 -35.98 -16.74
N VAL A 78 -44.89 -35.47 -17.54
CA VAL A 78 -44.94 -35.52 -18.99
C VAL A 78 -45.17 -36.96 -19.46
N SER A 79 -46.34 -37.21 -20.02
CA SER A 79 -46.70 -38.45 -20.69
C SER A 79 -45.74 -38.69 -21.86
N ARG A 80 -44.97 -39.77 -21.78
CA ARG A 80 -44.12 -40.23 -22.91
C ARG A 80 -45.02 -40.56 -24.11
N PRO A 81 -44.74 -40.06 -25.32
CA PRO A 81 -45.45 -40.53 -26.50
C PRO A 81 -45.12 -42.01 -26.75
N ARG A 82 -46.18 -42.80 -26.90
CA ARG A 82 -46.17 -44.23 -27.24
C ARG A 82 -45.49 -44.40 -28.60
N ARG A 83 -44.36 -45.12 -28.63
CA ARG A 83 -43.67 -45.51 -29.87
C ARG A 83 -44.61 -46.40 -30.69
N ALA A 84 -45.10 -45.89 -31.83
CA ALA A 84 -45.80 -46.69 -32.82
C ALA A 84 -44.81 -47.69 -33.48
N PRO A 85 -45.26 -48.87 -33.92
CA PRO A 85 -44.41 -49.78 -34.68
C PRO A 85 -44.09 -49.17 -36.04
N SER A 86 -42.82 -48.86 -36.28
CA SER A 86 -42.34 -48.41 -37.58
C SER A 86 -42.33 -49.59 -38.54
N VAL A 87 -43.22 -49.56 -39.51
CA VAL A 87 -43.14 -50.38 -40.73
C VAL A 87 -41.84 -50.02 -41.45
N ALA A 88 -41.04 -51.02 -41.80
CA ALA A 88 -39.83 -50.85 -42.60
C ALA A 88 -40.17 -50.54 -44.06
N PRO A 89 -39.42 -49.64 -44.72
CA PRO A 89 -39.18 -49.76 -46.15
C PRO A 89 -37.70 -50.03 -46.43
N SER A 90 -37.51 -51.15 -47.11
CA SER A 90 -36.62 -51.39 -48.25
C SER A 90 -35.32 -50.58 -48.40
N ALA A 91 -34.24 -51.35 -48.48
CA ALA A 91 -32.86 -50.99 -48.79
C ALA A 91 -32.67 -49.96 -49.93
N ALA A 92 -31.87 -48.93 -49.64
CA ALA A 92 -31.08 -48.15 -50.59
C ALA A 92 -29.78 -47.70 -49.87
N PRO A 93 -28.63 -47.59 -50.56
CA PRO A 93 -27.32 -47.63 -49.93
C PRO A 93 -27.02 -46.37 -49.11
N GLU A 94 -26.53 -46.62 -47.91
CA GLU A 94 -26.09 -45.69 -46.90
C GLU A 94 -24.92 -44.86 -47.45
N ALA A 95 -25.17 -43.59 -47.78
CA ALA A 95 -24.09 -42.64 -48.02
C ALA A 95 -23.45 -42.32 -46.67
N GLU A 96 -22.20 -42.75 -46.47
CA GLU A 96 -21.39 -42.37 -45.31
C GLU A 96 -21.43 -40.84 -45.14
N PRO A 97 -21.72 -40.32 -43.94
CA PRO A 97 -21.53 -38.89 -43.70
C PRO A 97 -20.05 -38.56 -43.90
N PRO A 98 -19.70 -37.43 -44.56
CA PRO A 98 -18.31 -37.06 -44.71
C PRO A 98 -17.70 -36.97 -43.31
N SER A 99 -16.66 -37.76 -43.07
CA SER A 99 -15.92 -37.80 -41.82
C SER A 99 -15.68 -36.36 -41.36
N ALA A 100 -16.33 -35.97 -40.27
CA ALA A 100 -16.06 -34.70 -39.63
C ALA A 100 -14.57 -34.69 -39.30
N SER A 101 -13.82 -33.94 -40.12
CA SER A 101 -12.40 -33.70 -39.99
C SER A 101 -12.07 -33.60 -38.51
N ALA A 102 -11.30 -34.56 -37.99
CA ALA A 102 -10.82 -34.56 -36.62
C ALA A 102 -9.92 -33.34 -36.43
N GLN A 103 -10.53 -32.18 -36.18
CA GLN A 103 -9.83 -30.96 -35.86
C GLN A 103 -9.29 -31.15 -34.45
N GLU A 104 -7.96 -31.31 -34.36
CA GLU A 104 -7.27 -31.48 -33.10
C GLU A 104 -7.68 -30.36 -32.13
N PRO A 105 -7.92 -30.70 -30.84
CA PRO A 105 -8.38 -29.72 -29.88
C PRO A 105 -7.34 -28.59 -29.76
N PRO A 106 -7.77 -27.34 -29.57
CA PRO A 106 -6.93 -26.15 -29.75
C PRO A 106 -5.70 -26.14 -28.83
N HIS A 107 -5.78 -26.75 -27.65
CA HIS A 107 -4.65 -26.85 -26.73
C HIS A 107 -3.54 -27.78 -27.24
N VAL A 108 -3.85 -28.83 -28.02
CA VAL A 108 -2.85 -29.74 -28.61
C VAL A 108 -2.03 -29.00 -29.69
N ARG A 109 -2.71 -28.24 -30.54
CA ARG A 109 -2.08 -27.38 -31.54
C ARG A 109 -1.24 -26.27 -30.90
N ALA A 110 -1.75 -25.66 -29.83
CA ALA A 110 -1.00 -24.68 -29.06
C ALA A 110 0.26 -25.27 -28.41
N MET A 111 0.17 -26.49 -27.85
CA MET A 111 1.31 -27.20 -27.27
C MET A 111 2.35 -27.62 -28.33
N ALA A 112 1.91 -28.04 -29.51
CA ALA A 112 2.81 -28.35 -30.64
C ALA A 112 3.55 -27.10 -31.14
N TRP A 113 2.84 -25.98 -31.28
CA TRP A 113 3.43 -24.69 -31.66
C TRP A 113 4.38 -24.15 -30.58
N ALA A 114 4.02 -24.28 -29.29
CA ALA A 114 4.86 -23.87 -28.16
C ALA A 114 6.19 -24.64 -28.11
N ARG A 115 6.17 -25.96 -28.41
CA ARG A 115 7.39 -26.76 -28.54
C ARG A 115 8.24 -26.36 -29.74
N ALA A 116 7.61 -25.95 -30.84
CA ALA A 116 8.31 -25.49 -32.04
C ALA A 116 8.89 -24.07 -31.90
N HIS A 117 8.37 -23.24 -30.99
CA HIS A 117 8.74 -21.83 -30.84
C HIS A 117 9.12 -21.47 -29.38
N PRO A 118 10.18 -22.08 -28.83
CA PRO A 118 10.56 -21.87 -27.43
C PRO A 118 10.87 -20.39 -27.13
N ARG A 119 11.38 -19.64 -28.13
CA ARG A 119 11.66 -18.20 -28.01
C ARG A 119 10.39 -17.38 -27.78
N VAL A 120 9.29 -17.72 -28.44
CA VAL A 120 8.03 -16.97 -28.29
C VAL A 120 7.40 -17.28 -26.94
N VAL A 121 7.45 -18.54 -26.50
CA VAL A 121 7.02 -18.92 -25.15
C VAL A 121 7.82 -18.19 -24.09
N VAL A 122 9.16 -18.12 -24.22
CA VAL A 122 10.02 -17.37 -23.30
C VAL A 122 9.68 -15.88 -23.30
N LEU A 123 9.48 -15.25 -24.46
CA LEU A 123 9.07 -13.85 -24.55
C LEU A 123 7.73 -13.59 -23.87
N VAL A 124 6.74 -14.45 -24.08
CA VAL A 124 5.43 -14.35 -23.43
C VAL A 124 5.56 -14.49 -21.92
N VAL A 125 6.33 -15.47 -21.44
CA VAL A 125 6.56 -15.67 -20.00
C VAL A 125 7.29 -14.48 -19.37
N LEU A 126 8.35 -13.98 -20.03
CA LEU A 126 9.06 -12.78 -19.57
C LEU A 126 8.17 -11.54 -19.54
N THR A 127 7.29 -11.38 -20.53
CA THR A 127 6.34 -10.27 -20.57
C THR A 127 5.33 -10.37 -19.43
N LEU A 128 4.77 -11.56 -19.20
CA LEU A 128 3.85 -11.80 -18.09
C LEU A 128 4.53 -11.57 -16.73
N LEU A 129 5.79 -12.00 -16.58
CA LEU A 129 6.58 -11.79 -15.37
C LEU A 129 6.88 -10.30 -15.15
N ALA A 130 7.21 -9.55 -16.21
CA ALA A 130 7.43 -8.12 -16.14
C ALA A 130 6.15 -7.35 -15.77
N LEU A 131 5.01 -7.72 -16.37
CA LEU A 131 3.71 -7.14 -16.02
C LEU A 131 3.33 -7.44 -14.57
N TRP A 132 3.58 -8.67 -14.11
CA TRP A 132 3.30 -9.06 -12.72
C TRP A 132 4.18 -8.29 -11.74
N HIS A 133 5.48 -8.15 -12.03
CA HIS A 133 6.40 -7.40 -11.18
C HIS A 133 6.11 -5.89 -11.18
N ALA A 134 5.57 -5.35 -12.27
CA ALA A 134 5.16 -3.95 -12.37
C ALA A 134 3.76 -3.68 -11.77
N TRP A 135 3.02 -4.73 -11.36
CA TRP A 135 1.71 -4.56 -10.78
C TRP A 135 1.83 -4.27 -9.28
N GLU A 136 1.88 -3.00 -8.93
CA GLU A 136 1.70 -2.55 -7.56
C GLU A 136 0.25 -2.05 -7.39
N PRO A 137 -0.60 -2.76 -6.63
CA PRO A 137 -1.94 -2.26 -6.33
C PRO A 137 -1.81 -0.96 -5.53
N SER A 138 -2.15 0.17 -6.14
CA SER A 138 -2.29 1.43 -5.41
C SER A 138 -3.57 1.36 -4.58
N GLU A 139 -3.41 1.18 -3.27
CA GLU A 139 -4.54 1.12 -2.36
C GLU A 139 -5.14 2.53 -2.22
N ARG A 140 -6.28 2.74 -2.88
CA ARG A 140 -7.02 4.00 -2.84
C ARG A 140 -7.79 4.09 -1.54
N TRP A 141 -7.42 5.04 -0.70
CA TRP A 141 -8.09 5.25 0.58
C TRP A 141 -9.38 6.05 0.39
N PRO A 142 -10.41 5.86 1.23
CA PRO A 142 -11.59 6.71 1.23
C PRO A 142 -11.22 8.19 1.36
N ARG A 143 -11.88 9.02 0.53
CA ARG A 143 -11.70 10.48 0.49
C ARG A 143 -12.03 11.11 1.85
N GLY A 144 -11.30 12.17 2.21
CA GLY A 144 -11.56 12.96 3.42
C GLY A 144 -10.95 12.48 4.74
N VAL A 145 -10.25 11.34 4.80
CA VAL A 145 -9.50 10.94 6.01
C VAL A 145 -8.11 11.59 5.98
N ALA A 146 -7.91 12.61 6.82
CA ALA A 146 -6.61 13.26 6.99
C ALA A 146 -6.05 12.95 8.39
N LEU A 147 -4.79 12.51 8.43
CA LEU A 147 -4.03 12.37 9.68
C LEU A 147 -3.47 13.75 10.03
N ASN A 148 -4.18 14.51 10.86
CA ASN A 148 -3.81 15.89 11.20
C ASN A 148 -2.80 16.00 12.35
N ASP A 149 -2.31 14.88 12.87
CA ASP A 149 -1.28 14.89 13.91
C ASP A 149 0.08 15.23 13.30
N GLU A 150 0.79 16.18 13.92
CA GLU A 150 2.15 16.52 13.50
C GLU A 150 3.14 15.46 14.06
N PRO A 151 4.20 15.10 13.32
CA PRO A 151 5.29 14.29 13.86
C PRO A 151 5.94 14.97 15.06
N GLU A 152 6.03 14.21 16.14
CA GLU A 152 6.77 14.58 17.34
C GLU A 152 8.19 14.01 17.23
N GLN A 153 9.19 14.86 17.47
CA GLN A 153 10.59 14.48 17.52
C GLN A 153 11.18 14.88 18.86
N GLU A 154 11.78 13.94 19.57
CA GLU A 154 12.47 14.21 20.84
C GLU A 154 13.96 13.89 20.69
N THR A 155 14.82 14.83 21.04
CA THR A 155 16.28 14.62 21.00
C THR A 155 16.70 13.68 22.13
N ILE A 156 17.58 12.73 21.80
CA ILE A 156 18.17 11.84 22.80
C ILE A 156 19.43 12.52 23.34
N GLU A 157 19.39 12.95 24.60
CA GLU A 157 20.50 13.67 25.23
C GLU A 157 21.74 12.79 25.46
N SER A 158 21.54 11.53 25.82
CA SER A 158 22.61 10.57 26.12
C SER A 158 22.49 9.32 25.25
N PRO A 159 22.85 9.39 23.96
CA PRO A 159 22.69 8.27 23.04
C PRO A 159 23.69 7.15 23.32
N GLN A 160 23.18 5.92 23.41
CA GLN A 160 24.01 4.71 23.49
C GLN A 160 24.32 4.23 22.07
N VAL A 161 25.60 3.99 21.79
CA VAL A 161 26.03 3.45 20.49
C VAL A 161 25.59 2.00 20.37
N HIS A 162 24.92 1.65 19.28
CA HIS A 162 24.46 0.29 19.00
C HIS A 162 25.27 -0.30 17.84
N ALA A 163 25.80 -1.50 18.01
CA ALA A 163 26.41 -2.24 16.90
C ALA A 163 25.30 -2.89 16.05
N PHE A 164 25.37 -2.72 14.74
CA PHE A 164 24.43 -3.29 13.77
C PHE A 164 25.18 -3.73 12.51
N GLY A 165 25.37 -5.04 12.33
CA GLY A 165 26.27 -5.57 11.31
C GLY A 165 27.69 -5.01 11.49
N ASP A 166 28.26 -4.46 10.43
CA ASP A 166 29.57 -3.79 10.43
C ASP A 166 29.50 -2.30 10.81
N TYR A 167 28.34 -1.83 11.30
CA TYR A 167 28.08 -0.43 11.62
C TYR A 167 27.95 -0.17 13.13
N HIS A 168 28.30 1.06 13.51
CA HIS A 168 28.00 1.62 14.83
C HIS A 168 26.98 2.75 14.67
N LEU A 169 25.75 2.51 15.13
CA LEU A 169 24.64 3.44 15.05
C LEU A 169 24.59 4.32 16.31
N VAL A 170 24.59 5.63 16.11
CA VAL A 170 24.40 6.62 17.18
C VAL A 170 23.01 7.22 17.03
N PRO A 171 22.03 6.81 17.85
CA PRO A 171 20.68 7.36 17.77
C PRO A 171 20.71 8.86 18.11
N ARG A 172 19.89 9.66 17.43
CA ARG A 172 19.88 11.14 17.59
C ARG A 172 18.56 11.66 18.14
N ALA A 173 17.47 11.00 17.78
CA ALA A 173 16.14 11.37 18.20
C ALA A 173 15.21 10.15 18.18
N THR A 174 14.13 10.25 18.95
CA THR A 174 12.95 9.40 18.80
C THR A 174 11.92 10.16 17.96
N TYR A 175 11.13 9.41 17.19
CA TYR A 175 10.07 9.95 16.35
C TYR A 175 8.76 9.27 16.69
N ARG A 176 7.70 10.03 16.85
CA ARG A 176 6.33 9.53 17.03
C ARG A 176 5.43 10.25 16.05
N LEU A 177 4.84 9.51 15.12
CA LEU A 177 3.93 10.10 14.13
C LEU A 177 2.84 9.13 13.69
N ARG A 178 1.72 9.70 13.25
CA ARG A 178 0.70 8.99 12.47
C ARG A 178 0.74 9.54 11.05
N ALA A 179 1.22 8.72 10.12
CA ALA A 179 1.30 9.08 8.71
C ALA A 179 0.80 7.95 7.83
N ARG A 180 0.46 8.33 6.60
CA ARG A 180 0.18 7.42 5.50
C ARG A 180 1.49 7.07 4.80
N VAL A 181 1.68 5.80 4.47
CA VAL A 181 2.76 5.37 3.57
C VAL A 181 2.35 5.76 2.16
N LEU A 182 3.11 6.65 1.53
CA LEU A 182 2.86 7.16 0.18
C LEU A 182 3.55 6.28 -0.86
N SER A 183 4.79 5.90 -0.60
CA SER A 183 5.53 4.91 -1.38
C SER A 183 6.51 4.13 -0.53
N ARG A 184 6.99 3.02 -1.09
CA ARG A 184 7.93 2.11 -0.46
C ARG A 184 8.92 1.62 -1.50
N GLU A 185 10.17 2.00 -1.35
CA GLU A 185 11.27 1.50 -2.16
C GLU A 185 11.96 0.33 -1.45
N ARG A 186 12.42 -0.67 -2.21
CA ARG A 186 13.12 -1.83 -1.65
C ARG A 186 14.54 -1.86 -2.22
N TYR A 187 15.51 -1.50 -1.38
CA TYR A 187 16.90 -1.60 -1.74
C TYR A 187 17.41 -3.04 -1.58
N HIS A 188 18.03 -3.55 -2.65
CA HIS A 188 18.64 -4.89 -2.69
C HIS A 188 20.17 -4.86 -2.73
N LEU A 189 20.75 -3.73 -3.12
CA LEU A 189 22.18 -3.54 -3.33
C LEU A 189 22.59 -2.20 -2.75
N GLY A 190 23.87 -2.09 -2.38
CA GLY A 190 24.43 -0.87 -1.83
C GLY A 190 24.41 -0.82 -0.31
N ARG A 191 25.13 0.15 0.23
CA ARG A 191 25.38 0.30 1.67
C ARG A 191 24.10 0.57 2.45
N GLU A 192 23.22 1.35 1.84
CA GLU A 192 21.92 1.75 2.37
C GLU A 192 21.05 0.53 2.62
N SER A 193 21.11 -0.48 1.74
CA SER A 193 20.34 -1.72 1.88
C SER A 193 20.77 -2.59 3.07
N GLU A 194 22.02 -2.47 3.51
CA GLU A 194 22.57 -3.15 4.69
C GLU A 194 22.04 -2.52 5.98
N LEU A 195 21.80 -1.20 5.98
CA LEU A 195 21.25 -0.46 7.12
C LEU A 195 19.71 -0.50 7.16
N SER A 196 19.06 -0.30 6.02
CA SER A 196 17.61 -0.36 5.86
C SER A 196 17.23 -0.85 4.46
N SER A 197 16.74 -2.08 4.37
CA SER A 197 16.31 -2.66 3.09
C SER A 197 15.04 -2.03 2.52
N TYR A 198 14.34 -1.22 3.33
CA TYR A 198 13.16 -0.47 2.89
C TYR A 198 13.35 1.01 3.17
N ASP A 199 12.88 1.81 2.22
CA ASP A 199 12.71 3.25 2.38
C ASP A 199 11.24 3.60 2.18
N LEU A 200 10.73 4.48 3.04
CA LEU A 200 9.32 4.78 3.14
C LEU A 200 9.12 6.28 2.98
N ALA A 201 8.39 6.67 1.93
CA ALA A 201 7.86 8.02 1.85
C ALA A 201 6.60 8.10 2.71
N LEU A 202 6.61 8.95 3.74
CA LEU A 202 5.50 9.11 4.68
C LEU A 202 4.83 10.48 4.47
N GLY A 203 3.50 10.51 4.51
CA GLY A 203 2.69 11.72 4.39
C GLY A 203 1.76 11.91 5.59
N TRP A 204 1.82 13.07 6.22
CA TRP A 204 0.92 13.51 7.29
C TRP A 204 0.24 14.82 6.89
N GLY A 205 -0.73 15.27 7.70
CA GLY A 205 -1.52 16.46 7.43
C GLY A 205 -2.14 16.45 6.04
N VAL A 206 -1.86 17.49 5.25
CA VAL A 206 -2.35 17.61 3.87
C VAL A 206 -1.80 16.53 2.94
N MET A 207 -0.58 16.02 3.19
CA MET A 207 0.06 14.97 2.38
C MET A 207 -0.56 13.59 2.61
N SER A 208 -1.37 13.42 3.66
CA SER A 208 -2.11 12.17 3.90
C SER A 208 -3.42 12.07 3.09
N ARG A 209 -3.91 13.21 2.55
CA ARG A 209 -5.22 13.32 1.90
C ARG A 209 -5.20 12.72 0.49
N GLN A 210 -6.19 11.88 0.19
CA GLN A 210 -6.30 11.24 -1.12
C GLN A 210 -6.46 12.28 -2.25
N GLU A 211 -7.13 13.41 -2.01
CA GLU A 211 -7.34 14.43 -3.04
C GLU A 211 -6.03 15.13 -3.46
N VAL A 212 -5.05 15.22 -2.54
CA VAL A 212 -3.72 15.76 -2.81
C VAL A 212 -2.87 14.70 -3.51
N LEU A 213 -2.95 13.45 -3.06
CA LEU A 213 -2.22 12.33 -3.65
C LEU A 213 -2.69 12.00 -5.07
N ASP A 214 -3.97 12.16 -5.37
CA ASP A 214 -4.51 11.99 -6.73
C ASP A 214 -3.89 12.98 -7.75
N ALA A 215 -3.32 14.09 -7.27
CA ALA A 215 -2.66 15.12 -8.08
C ALA A 215 -1.12 15.00 -8.10
N LEU A 216 -0.54 14.08 -7.32
CA LEU A 216 0.91 13.89 -7.20
C LEU A 216 1.30 12.52 -7.77
N ASP A 217 2.39 12.48 -8.55
CA ASP A 217 3.01 11.22 -8.96
C ASP A 217 4.09 10.86 -7.92
N ILE A 218 3.74 9.96 -6.99
CA ILE A 218 4.66 9.40 -6.00
C ILE A 218 4.90 7.94 -6.39
N ARG A 219 6.15 7.63 -6.73
CA ARG A 219 6.60 6.27 -7.04
C ARG A 219 7.17 5.61 -5.80
#